data_AF-I3UF43-F1
#
_entry.id   AF-I3UF43-F1
#
_cell.length_a   1.000
_cell.length_b   1.000
_cell.length_c   1.000
_cell.angle_alpha   90.00
_cell.angle_beta   90.00
_cell.angle_gamma   90.00
#
_symmetry.space_group_name_H-M   'P 1'
#
loop_
_entity.id
_entity.type
_entity.pdbx_description
1 polymer ?
#
loop_
_entity_poly.entity_id
_entity_poly.type
_entity_poly.pdbx_seq_one_letter_code
_entity_poly.pdbx_strand_id
1 'polypeptide(L)'
;MTWALFVAVVFYSIAHAQVNVELRGSGSANKFPIVVANFEGPNGAEIANIIRADLTRSGQFEVKSTGDLTLGANSTPDWAAISQAGGTTVAYGTVNGNSVDYRLADAAQQSQLDAKNISEAQMRRLAHRVADAIYEKTTGVRGIFATRIAYTTGRQLVVADADGEGRKVVASSSSSLISPAWSPDGTRLAYVSFEGGKPIVYVQNLSTGGRTVAANFKGNNSALRGLRTVVSLPWR
;
A
#
# COMPACT_ATOMS: atom_id res chain seq x y z
N MET A 1 -61.81 -15.08 -26.36
CA MET A 1 -61.45 -14.61 -25.01
C MET A 1 -60.23 -15.38 -24.54
N THR A 2 -59.03 -14.80 -24.66
CA THR A 2 -57.78 -15.33 -24.09
C THR A 2 -56.79 -14.16 -23.99
N TRP A 3 -56.67 -13.57 -22.79
CA TRP A 3 -55.66 -12.56 -22.49
C TRP A 3 -54.44 -13.29 -21.92
N ALA A 4 -53.26 -13.12 -22.53
CA ALA A 4 -52.00 -13.61 -21.99
C ALA A 4 -51.31 -12.46 -21.23
N LEU A 5 -51.16 -12.63 -19.91
CA LEU A 5 -50.47 -11.73 -19.01
C LEU A 5 -48.95 -11.92 -19.15
N PHE A 6 -48.23 -10.89 -19.57
CA PHE A 6 -46.76 -10.87 -19.55
C PHE A 6 -46.29 -10.36 -18.18
N VAL A 7 -45.67 -11.23 -17.39
CA VAL A 7 -45.01 -10.85 -16.13
C VAL A 7 -43.56 -10.48 -16.43
N ALA A 8 -43.21 -9.22 -16.25
CA ALA A 8 -41.84 -8.74 -16.35
C ALA A 8 -41.11 -9.00 -15.03
N VAL A 9 -40.15 -9.93 -15.03
CA VAL A 9 -39.25 -10.18 -13.90
C VAL A 9 -38.11 -9.19 -13.96
N VAL A 10 -38.04 -8.27 -13.01
CA VAL A 10 -36.94 -7.30 -12.86
C VAL A 10 -35.84 -7.95 -12.03
N PHE A 11 -34.71 -8.24 -12.66
CA PHE A 11 -33.50 -8.68 -11.97
C PHE A 11 -32.78 -7.47 -11.38
N TYR A 12 -32.67 -7.42 -10.05
CA TYR A 12 -31.81 -6.46 -9.36
C TYR A 12 -30.38 -7.01 -9.30
N SER A 13 -29.44 -6.36 -9.99
CA SER A 13 -28.01 -6.63 -9.84
C SER A 13 -27.49 -5.92 -8.58
N ILE A 14 -26.95 -6.69 -7.64
CA ILE A 14 -26.21 -6.16 -6.49
C ILE A 14 -24.87 -5.63 -7.02
N ALA A 15 -24.75 -4.31 -7.16
CA ALA A 15 -23.48 -3.68 -7.49
C ALA A 15 -22.58 -3.68 -6.24
N HIS A 16 -21.52 -4.49 -6.26
CA HIS A 16 -20.45 -4.40 -5.28
C HIS A 16 -19.57 -3.19 -5.63
N ALA A 17 -19.68 -2.13 -4.83
CA ALA A 17 -18.76 -1.00 -4.92
C ALA A 17 -17.38 -1.42 -4.38
N GLN A 18 -16.53 -1.92 -5.29
CA GLN A 18 -15.11 -2.04 -5.05
C GLN A 18 -14.45 -0.71 -5.46
N VAL A 19 -13.65 -0.12 -4.57
CA VAL A 19 -12.89 1.09 -4.89
C VAL A 19 -11.77 0.67 -5.83
N ASN A 20 -12.02 0.77 -7.13
CA ASN A 20 -10.99 0.62 -8.15
C ASN A 20 -10.35 2.00 -8.37
N VAL A 21 -9.11 2.17 -7.92
CA VAL A 21 -8.37 3.41 -8.17
C VAL A 21 -7.85 3.35 -9.61
N GLU A 22 -8.72 3.67 -10.58
CA GLU A 22 -8.29 3.91 -11.96
C GLU A 22 -7.57 5.26 -12.03
N LEU A 23 -6.24 5.22 -12.08
CA LEU A 23 -5.42 6.39 -12.37
C LEU A 23 -5.53 6.74 -13.85
N ARG A 24 -6.51 7.56 -14.22
CA ARG A 24 -6.53 8.23 -15.53
C ARG A 24 -5.66 9.48 -15.47
N GLY A 25 -4.34 9.26 -15.54
CA GLY A 25 -3.31 10.29 -15.60
C GLY A 25 -2.68 10.37 -16.99
N SER A 26 -2.95 11.50 -17.65
CA SER A 26 -2.32 12.15 -18.82
C SER A 26 -1.16 11.44 -19.54
N GLY A 27 -1.25 11.40 -20.88
CA GLY A 27 -0.28 10.81 -21.78
C GLY A 27 1.17 11.31 -21.65
N SER A 28 2.07 10.41 -22.06
CA SER A 28 3.43 10.70 -22.52
C SER A 28 4.32 11.59 -21.64
N ALA A 29 4.24 11.48 -20.32
CA ALA A 29 5.40 11.81 -19.49
C ALA A 29 6.50 10.77 -19.75
N ASN A 30 7.77 11.19 -19.80
CA ASN A 30 8.93 10.29 -19.91
C ASN A 30 8.93 9.30 -18.73
N LYS A 31 8.28 8.14 -18.92
CA LYS A 31 8.29 7.06 -17.95
C LYS A 31 9.69 6.46 -17.89
N PHE A 32 10.12 6.03 -16.71
CA PHE A 32 11.36 5.31 -16.52
C PHE A 32 11.19 3.84 -16.89
N PRO A 33 11.81 3.35 -17.98
CA PRO A 33 11.70 1.95 -18.38
C PRO A 33 12.50 1.06 -17.43
N ILE A 34 11.82 0.14 -16.74
CA ILE A 34 12.46 -0.71 -15.74
C ILE A 34 12.07 -2.17 -15.95
N VAL A 35 13.06 -3.07 -15.86
CA VAL A 35 12.84 -4.51 -15.72
C VAL A 35 12.93 -4.85 -14.23
N VAL A 36 11.94 -5.56 -13.71
CA VAL A 36 12.00 -6.14 -12.36
C VAL A 36 12.08 -7.65 -12.54
N ALA A 37 13.25 -8.24 -12.27
CA ALA A 37 13.44 -9.68 -12.30
C ALA A 37 12.76 -10.34 -11.08
N ASN A 38 12.44 -11.62 -11.19
CA ASN A 38 12.12 -12.42 -10.02
C ASN A 38 13.36 -12.49 -9.12
N PHE A 39 13.15 -12.31 -7.82
CA PHE A 39 14.24 -12.39 -6.85
C PHE A 39 14.58 -13.87 -6.63
N GLU A 40 15.86 -14.18 -6.42
CA GLU A 40 16.29 -15.52 -6.04
C GLU A 40 15.86 -15.81 -4.60
N GLY A 41 15.34 -17.02 -4.34
CA GLY A 41 14.95 -17.46 -2.99
C GLY A 41 13.44 -17.53 -2.74
N PRO A 42 13.03 -17.82 -1.50
CA PRO A 42 11.62 -18.06 -1.15
C PRO A 42 10.74 -16.84 -1.47
N ASN A 43 9.60 -17.06 -2.12
CA ASN A 43 8.62 -16.02 -2.50
C ASN A 43 9.20 -14.87 -3.36
N GLY A 44 10.37 -15.05 -3.98
CA GLY A 44 11.03 -13.98 -4.73
C GLY A 44 10.24 -13.49 -5.96
N ALA A 45 9.48 -14.37 -6.61
CA ALA A 45 8.56 -14.00 -7.68
C ALA A 45 7.36 -13.17 -7.17
N GLU A 46 6.82 -13.50 -5.98
CA GLU A 46 5.71 -12.76 -5.37
C GLU A 46 6.16 -11.35 -4.93
N ILE A 47 7.34 -11.25 -4.31
CA ILE A 47 7.96 -9.97 -3.98
C ILE A 47 8.15 -9.12 -5.24
N ALA A 48 8.69 -9.71 -6.31
CA ALA A 48 8.84 -9.03 -7.60
C ALA A 48 7.49 -8.54 -8.16
N ASN A 49 6.44 -9.35 -8.08
CA ASN A 49 5.10 -8.98 -8.55
C ASN A 49 4.54 -7.77 -7.80
N ILE A 50 4.72 -7.70 -6.48
CA ILE A 50 4.30 -6.54 -5.69
C ILE A 50 5.09 -5.29 -6.10
N ILE A 51 6.42 -5.40 -6.25
CA ILE A 51 7.26 -4.29 -6.70
C ILE A 51 6.81 -3.79 -8.08
N ARG A 52 6.55 -4.70 -9.04
CA ARG A 52 6.04 -4.35 -10.37
C ARG A 52 4.71 -3.61 -10.28
N ALA A 53 3.78 -4.10 -9.45
CA ALA A 53 2.48 -3.50 -9.28
C ALA A 53 2.58 -2.08 -8.68
N ASP A 54 3.45 -1.87 -7.69
CA ASP A 54 3.67 -0.56 -7.07
C ASP A 54 4.27 0.45 -8.04
N LEU A 55 5.35 0.08 -8.74
CA LEU A 55 5.98 0.94 -9.72
C LEU A 55 5.03 1.28 -10.87
N THR A 56 4.22 0.33 -11.33
CA THR A 56 3.17 0.56 -12.34
C THR A 56 2.10 1.53 -11.82
N ARG A 57 1.63 1.33 -10.59
CA ARG A 57 0.62 2.19 -9.95
C ARG A 57 1.12 3.61 -9.74
N SER A 58 2.43 3.83 -9.63
CA SER A 58 2.98 5.19 -9.53
C SER A 58 2.78 6.03 -10.79
N GLY A 59 2.57 5.41 -11.95
CA GLY A 59 2.47 6.07 -13.26
C GLY A 59 3.79 6.61 -13.81
N GLN A 60 4.88 6.61 -13.03
CA GLN A 60 6.20 7.13 -13.40
C GLN A 60 7.09 6.08 -14.08
N PHE A 61 6.78 4.80 -13.90
CA PHE A 61 7.58 3.70 -14.44
C PHE A 61 6.85 3.01 -15.57
N GLU A 62 7.62 2.53 -16.53
CA GLU A 62 7.17 1.59 -17.53
C GLU A 62 7.83 0.24 -17.25
N VAL A 63 7.11 -0.65 -16.57
CA VAL A 63 7.62 -1.97 -16.22
C VAL A 63 7.66 -2.84 -17.48
N LYS A 64 8.86 -3.22 -17.90
CA LYS A 64 9.12 -4.13 -19.02
C LYS A 64 9.25 -5.56 -18.51
N SER A 65 8.78 -6.51 -19.32
CA SER A 65 8.85 -7.93 -19.00
C SER A 65 9.98 -8.59 -19.79
N THR A 66 10.78 -9.39 -19.10
CA THR A 66 11.77 -10.31 -19.68
C THR A 66 11.35 -11.78 -19.45
N GLY A 67 10.05 -12.03 -19.24
CA GLY A 67 9.55 -13.33 -18.79
C GLY A 67 9.89 -13.63 -17.32
N ASP A 68 9.97 -14.91 -16.96
CA ASP A 68 10.25 -15.38 -15.58
C ASP A 68 11.75 -15.39 -15.22
N LEU A 69 12.49 -14.39 -15.71
CA LEU A 69 13.90 -14.21 -15.40
C LEU A 69 14.08 -14.09 -13.88
N THR A 70 14.87 -14.98 -13.30
CA THR A 70 15.23 -14.96 -11.87
C THR A 70 16.70 -14.56 -11.73
N LEU A 71 16.98 -13.53 -10.93
CA LEU A 71 18.32 -13.00 -10.73
C LEU A 71 18.60 -12.75 -9.25
N GLY A 72 19.70 -13.33 -8.75
CA GLY A 72 20.20 -13.12 -7.40
C GLY A 72 21.08 -11.88 -7.28
N ALA A 73 21.34 -11.45 -6.06
CA ALA A 73 22.12 -10.25 -5.76
C ALA A 73 23.57 -10.27 -6.29
N ASN A 74 24.12 -11.47 -6.51
CA ASN A 74 25.46 -11.70 -7.06
C ASN A 74 25.44 -12.18 -8.51
N SER A 75 24.25 -12.33 -9.12
CA SER A 75 24.12 -12.72 -10.51
C SER A 75 24.46 -11.55 -11.43
N THR A 76 25.05 -11.84 -12.58
CA THR A 76 25.23 -10.85 -13.66
C THR A 76 23.98 -10.83 -14.53
N PRO A 77 23.26 -9.71 -14.63
CA PRO A 77 22.10 -9.60 -15.52
C PRO A 77 22.49 -9.76 -17.00
N ASP A 78 21.61 -10.37 -17.79
CA ASP A 78 21.74 -10.34 -19.25
C ASP A 78 21.35 -8.96 -19.78
N TRP A 79 22.35 -8.08 -19.90
CA TRP A 79 22.18 -6.70 -20.35
C TRP A 79 21.58 -6.60 -21.76
N ALA A 80 21.87 -7.56 -22.63
CA ALA A 80 21.35 -7.58 -23.99
C ALA A 80 19.85 -7.89 -23.97
N ALA A 81 19.42 -8.90 -23.21
CA ALA A 81 18.01 -9.23 -23.05
C ALA A 81 17.21 -8.08 -22.43
N ILE A 82 17.75 -7.41 -21.42
CA ILE A 82 17.11 -6.26 -20.75
C ILE A 82 16.94 -5.09 -21.72
N SER A 83 17.99 -4.78 -22.48
CA SER A 83 17.96 -3.69 -23.46
C SER A 83 16.99 -3.98 -24.61
N GLN A 84 16.94 -5.24 -25.08
CA GLN A 84 15.99 -5.69 -26.12
C GLN A 84 14.53 -5.62 -25.65
N ALA A 85 14.26 -5.87 -24.37
CA ALA A 85 12.95 -5.66 -23.77
C ALA A 85 12.59 -4.16 -23.61
N GLY A 86 13.52 -3.26 -23.91
CA GLY A 86 13.35 -1.82 -23.77
C GLY A 86 13.50 -1.33 -22.33
N GLY A 87 14.13 -2.10 -21.45
CA GLY A 87 14.46 -1.69 -20.09
C GLY A 87 15.77 -0.91 -20.06
N THR A 88 15.77 0.27 -19.41
CA THR A 88 17.01 1.03 -19.17
C THR A 88 17.62 0.70 -17.81
N THR A 89 16.80 0.22 -16.89
CA THR A 89 17.20 -0.13 -15.52
C THR A 89 16.70 -1.53 -15.19
N VAL A 90 17.44 -2.27 -14.37
CA VAL A 90 17.04 -3.59 -13.87
C VAL A 90 17.09 -3.64 -12.35
N ALA A 91 16.03 -4.13 -11.72
CA ALA A 91 15.96 -4.45 -10.30
C ALA A 91 15.97 -5.97 -10.11
N TYR A 92 16.82 -6.45 -9.21
CA TYR A 92 17.03 -7.88 -8.93
C TYR A 92 17.60 -8.08 -7.53
N GLY A 93 17.71 -9.32 -7.05
CA GLY A 93 18.22 -9.56 -5.71
C GLY A 93 17.94 -10.95 -5.14
N THR A 94 18.41 -11.19 -3.93
CA THR A 94 18.22 -12.48 -3.23
C THR A 94 17.40 -12.27 -1.96
N VAL A 95 16.42 -13.13 -1.72
CA VAL A 95 15.58 -13.17 -0.53
C VAL A 95 16.22 -14.10 0.50
N ASN A 96 16.52 -13.56 1.68
CA ASN A 96 17.15 -14.25 2.80
C ASN A 96 16.22 -14.20 4.03
N GLY A 97 15.20 -15.05 4.03
CA GLY A 97 14.19 -15.10 5.08
C GLY A 97 13.34 -13.82 5.11
N ASN A 98 13.58 -12.95 6.09
CA ASN A 98 12.88 -11.67 6.28
C ASN A 98 13.62 -10.48 5.67
N SER A 99 14.75 -10.71 4.99
CA SER A 99 15.50 -9.68 4.31
C SER A 99 15.62 -9.94 2.81
N VAL A 100 15.85 -8.87 2.06
CA VAL A 100 16.15 -8.89 0.63
C VAL A 100 17.41 -8.07 0.40
N ASP A 101 18.40 -8.73 -0.20
CA ASP A 101 19.58 -8.09 -0.78
C ASP A 101 19.22 -7.63 -2.19
N TYR A 102 18.73 -6.39 -2.32
CA TYR A 102 18.36 -5.85 -3.63
C TYR A 102 19.55 -5.16 -4.31
N ARG A 103 19.51 -5.19 -5.63
CA ARG A 103 20.39 -4.47 -6.55
C ARG A 103 19.54 -3.72 -7.56
N LEU A 104 20.01 -2.53 -7.92
CA LEU A 104 19.49 -1.73 -9.03
C LEU A 104 20.67 -1.41 -9.93
N ALA A 105 20.55 -1.71 -11.23
CA ALA A 105 21.61 -1.47 -12.19
C ALA A 105 21.09 -0.77 -13.44
N ASP A 106 21.95 0.02 -14.06
CA ASP A 106 21.74 0.63 -15.37
C ASP A 106 22.16 -0.35 -16.46
N ALA A 107 21.24 -0.68 -17.36
CA ALA A 107 21.48 -1.66 -18.41
C ALA A 107 22.37 -1.11 -19.54
N ALA A 108 22.36 0.21 -19.77
CA ALA A 108 23.17 0.85 -20.80
C ALA A 108 24.62 1.01 -20.35
N GLN A 109 24.84 1.37 -19.10
CA GLN A 109 26.18 1.52 -18.51
C GLN A 109 26.73 0.23 -17.92
N GLN A 110 25.90 -0.81 -17.80
CA GLN A 110 26.23 -2.08 -17.13
C GLN A 110 26.80 -1.85 -15.73
N SER A 111 26.29 -0.84 -15.04
CA SER A 111 26.81 -0.35 -13.77
C SER A 111 25.73 -0.43 -12.70
N GLN A 112 26.14 -0.75 -11.47
CA GLN A 112 25.22 -0.79 -10.34
C GLN A 112 24.91 0.64 -9.88
N LEU A 113 23.63 0.99 -9.85
CA LEU A 113 23.13 2.27 -9.35
C LEU A 113 22.92 2.24 -7.84
N ASP A 114 22.45 1.11 -7.29
CA ASP A 114 22.13 0.97 -5.88
C ASP A 114 22.22 -0.48 -5.40
N ALA A 115 22.50 -0.65 -4.12
CA ALA A 115 22.55 -1.92 -3.44
C ALA A 115 22.25 -1.74 -1.96
N LYS A 116 21.20 -2.39 -1.45
CA LYS A 116 20.90 -2.39 -0.01
C LYS A 116 20.36 -3.75 0.43
N ASN A 117 20.60 -4.06 1.69
CA ASN A 117 19.89 -5.10 2.41
C ASN A 117 18.72 -4.45 3.15
N ILE A 118 17.50 -4.87 2.84
CA ILE A 118 16.28 -4.39 3.50
C ILE A 118 15.70 -5.56 4.30
N SER A 119 15.35 -5.33 5.57
CA SER A 119 14.75 -6.35 6.44
C SER A 119 13.39 -5.89 6.96
N GLU A 120 12.38 -6.74 6.83
CA GLU A 120 11.01 -6.49 7.27
C GLU A 120 10.34 -7.79 7.74
N ALA A 121 9.54 -7.71 8.81
CA ALA A 121 8.88 -8.88 9.37
C ALA A 121 7.81 -9.50 8.44
N GLN A 122 7.23 -8.69 7.55
CA GLN A 122 6.17 -9.12 6.65
C GLN A 122 6.64 -8.99 5.20
N MET A 123 6.47 -10.06 4.42
CA MET A 123 6.94 -10.13 3.03
C MET A 123 6.34 -9.05 2.12
N ARG A 124 5.06 -8.71 2.26
CA ARG A 124 4.45 -7.59 1.52
C ARG A 124 5.10 -6.25 1.86
N ARG A 125 5.30 -5.98 3.15
CA ARG A 125 5.99 -4.76 3.62
C ARG A 125 7.42 -4.70 3.10
N LEU A 126 8.11 -5.84 3.06
CA LEU A 126 9.44 -5.97 2.47
C LEU A 126 9.44 -5.54 1.00
N ALA A 127 8.51 -6.08 0.20
CA ALA A 127 8.36 -5.73 -1.20
C ALA A 127 8.07 -4.23 -1.40
N HIS A 128 7.13 -3.65 -0.64
CA HIS A 128 6.82 -2.23 -0.70
C HIS A 128 8.04 -1.34 -0.34
N ARG A 129 8.87 -1.76 0.61
CA ARG A 129 10.09 -1.04 1.03
C ARG A 129 11.18 -1.10 -0.04
N VAL A 130 11.31 -2.23 -0.72
CA VAL A 130 12.19 -2.34 -1.90
C VAL A 130 11.67 -1.44 -3.03
N ALA A 131 10.36 -1.41 -3.28
CA ALA A 131 9.76 -0.52 -4.26
C ALA A 131 10.00 0.97 -3.93
N ASP A 132 9.87 1.36 -2.65
CA ASP A 132 10.19 2.72 -2.19
C ASP A 132 11.65 3.08 -2.46
N ALA A 133 12.57 2.14 -2.20
CA ALA A 133 14.01 2.37 -2.42
C ALA A 133 14.36 2.52 -3.91
N ILE A 134 13.75 1.71 -4.78
CA ILE A 134 13.89 1.83 -6.24
C ILE A 134 13.33 3.18 -6.70
N TYR A 135 12.12 3.53 -6.25
CA TYR A 135 11.45 4.77 -6.62
C TYR A 135 12.27 6.00 -6.22
N GLU A 136 12.77 6.03 -4.97
CA GLU A 136 13.60 7.12 -4.47
C GLU A 136 14.91 7.23 -5.23
N LYS A 137 15.55 6.10 -5.55
CA LYS A 137 16.81 6.12 -6.29
C LYS A 137 16.64 6.64 -7.72
N THR A 138 15.57 6.26 -8.41
CA THR A 138 15.33 6.66 -9.80
C THR A 138 14.77 8.08 -9.92
N THR A 139 13.86 8.48 -9.02
CA THR A 139 13.15 9.76 -9.12
C THR A 139 13.73 10.86 -8.23
N GLY A 140 14.52 10.52 -7.23
CA GLY A 140 14.99 11.45 -6.18
C GLY A 140 13.92 11.80 -5.14
N VAL A 141 12.70 11.28 -5.26
CA VAL A 141 11.58 11.54 -4.35
C VAL A 141 11.28 10.29 -3.54
N ARG A 142 11.07 10.44 -2.23
CA ARG A 142 10.73 9.33 -1.36
C ARG A 142 9.44 8.63 -1.80
N GLY A 143 9.48 7.30 -1.95
CA GLY A 143 8.31 6.47 -2.22
C GLY A 143 7.34 6.39 -1.02
N ILE A 144 6.08 6.09 -1.31
CA ILE A 144 5.00 5.95 -0.31
C ILE A 144 4.33 4.56 -0.32
N PHE A 145 4.89 3.59 -1.03
CA PHE A 145 4.29 2.27 -1.20
C PHE A 145 4.22 1.52 0.13
N ALA A 146 5.23 1.67 1.00
CA ALA A 146 5.21 1.07 2.34
C ALA A 146 4.41 1.89 3.37
N THR A 147 3.49 2.76 2.94
CA THR A 147 2.55 3.44 3.84
C THR A 147 1.29 2.61 4.04
N ARG A 148 0.44 3.05 4.98
CA ARG A 148 -0.85 2.42 5.29
C ARG A 148 -1.94 3.48 5.31
N ILE A 149 -3.15 3.08 4.94
CA ILE A 149 -4.34 3.90 5.04
C ILE A 149 -5.22 3.40 6.19
N ALA A 150 -5.99 4.33 6.78
CA ALA A 150 -7.02 4.00 7.75
C ALA A 150 -8.35 4.57 7.28
N TYR A 151 -9.40 3.76 7.36
CA TYR A 151 -10.75 4.17 6.98
C TYR A 151 -11.80 3.48 7.85
N THR A 152 -13.01 4.01 7.82
CA THR A 152 -14.17 3.44 8.52
C THR A 152 -15.14 2.85 7.53
N THR A 153 -15.76 1.72 7.89
CA THR A 153 -16.90 1.12 7.17
C THR A 153 -18.22 1.39 7.89
N GLY A 154 -18.28 2.46 8.68
CA GLY A 154 -19.39 2.77 9.56
C GLY A 154 -19.13 2.24 10.96
N ARG A 155 -19.12 0.92 11.16
CA ARG A 155 -18.98 0.29 12.51
C ARG A 155 -17.63 -0.36 12.77
N GLN A 156 -16.72 -0.30 11.79
CA GLN A 156 -15.38 -0.86 11.90
C GLN A 156 -14.36 0.19 11.51
N LEU A 157 -13.27 0.24 12.27
CA LEU A 157 -12.05 0.94 11.91
C LEU A 157 -11.12 -0.08 11.25
N VAL A 158 -10.68 0.24 10.05
CA VAL A 158 -9.91 -0.66 9.20
C VAL A 158 -8.59 0.01 8.83
N VAL A 159 -7.52 -0.77 8.85
CA VAL A 159 -6.20 -0.40 8.34
C VAL A 159 -5.89 -1.30 7.15
N ALA A 160 -5.34 -0.73 6.09
CA ALA A 160 -4.86 -1.45 4.91
C ALA A 160 -3.53 -0.85 4.45
N ASP A 161 -2.79 -1.58 3.63
CA ASP A 161 -1.63 -1.04 2.92
C ASP A 161 -2.09 0.04 1.92
N ALA A 162 -1.14 0.87 1.46
CA ALA A 162 -1.46 2.00 0.56
C ALA A 162 -2.10 1.58 -0.76
N ASP A 163 -1.92 0.31 -1.15
CA ASP A 163 -2.52 -0.31 -2.32
C ASP A 163 -3.93 -0.88 -2.07
N GLY A 164 -4.42 -0.81 -0.84
CA GLY A 164 -5.73 -1.33 -0.43
C GLY A 164 -5.71 -2.79 0.06
N GLU A 165 -4.59 -3.48 -0.07
CA GLU A 165 -4.42 -4.86 0.37
C GLU A 165 -4.11 -4.94 1.87
N GLY A 166 -4.00 -6.17 2.39
CA GLY A 166 -3.61 -6.38 3.79
C GLY A 166 -4.63 -5.84 4.80
N ARG A 167 -5.92 -5.79 4.40
CA ARG A 167 -7.00 -5.23 5.20
C ARG A 167 -7.12 -5.91 6.58
N LYS A 168 -7.01 -5.12 7.64
CA LYS A 168 -7.17 -5.55 9.04
C LYS A 168 -8.19 -4.67 9.75
N VAL A 169 -9.20 -5.29 10.37
CA VAL A 169 -10.09 -4.60 11.31
C VAL A 169 -9.32 -4.38 12.61
N VAL A 170 -9.14 -3.13 13.01
CA VAL A 170 -8.38 -2.75 14.22
C VAL A 170 -9.27 -2.35 15.38
N ALA A 171 -10.52 -1.96 15.10
CA ALA A 171 -11.56 -1.80 16.11
C ALA A 171 -12.94 -2.06 15.48
N SER A 172 -13.87 -2.58 16.28
CA SER A 172 -15.28 -2.78 15.90
C SER A 172 -16.19 -2.21 16.99
N SER A 173 -17.41 -1.87 16.59
CA SER A 173 -18.32 -1.13 17.46
C SER A 173 -19.80 -1.46 17.23
N SER A 174 -20.61 -1.29 18.27
CA SER A 174 -22.08 -1.29 18.14
C SER A 174 -22.61 -0.06 17.38
N SER A 175 -21.82 1.03 17.32
CA SER A 175 -22.20 2.33 16.76
C SER A 175 -21.18 2.82 15.73
N SER A 176 -21.40 4.00 15.17
CA SER A 176 -20.50 4.54 14.16
C SER A 176 -19.12 4.88 14.74
N LEU A 177 -18.08 4.60 13.96
CA LEU A 177 -16.72 5.04 14.14
C LEU A 177 -16.39 6.02 13.01
N ILE A 178 -15.90 7.21 13.33
CA ILE A 178 -15.61 8.24 12.32
C ILE A 178 -14.26 8.92 12.55
N SER A 179 -13.81 9.60 11.49
CA SER A 179 -12.66 10.52 11.51
C SER A 179 -11.37 9.92 12.09
N PRO A 180 -10.87 8.80 11.53
CA PRO A 180 -9.61 8.24 11.99
C PRO A 180 -8.44 9.19 11.71
N ALA A 181 -7.49 9.26 12.63
CA ALA A 181 -6.26 10.04 12.49
C ALA A 181 -5.06 9.24 13.03
N TRP A 182 -4.00 9.14 12.23
CA TRP A 182 -2.76 8.46 12.60
C TRP A 182 -1.93 9.26 13.59
N SER A 183 -1.27 8.56 14.50
CA SER A 183 -0.13 9.12 15.22
C SER A 183 1.06 9.32 14.26
N PRO A 184 1.94 10.30 14.51
CA PRO A 184 3.11 10.56 13.65
C PRO A 184 4.04 9.36 13.48
N ASP A 185 4.12 8.49 14.50
CA ASP A 185 4.92 7.26 14.51
C ASP A 185 4.17 6.05 13.88
N GLY A 186 2.89 6.21 13.51
CA GLY A 186 2.09 5.15 12.88
C GLY A 186 1.74 3.96 13.78
N THR A 187 1.92 4.07 15.10
CA THR A 187 1.65 2.98 16.07
C THR A 187 0.23 3.03 16.64
N ARG A 188 -0.43 4.18 16.53
CA ARG A 188 -1.73 4.47 17.13
C ARG A 188 -2.69 5.12 16.12
N LEU A 189 -3.98 4.92 16.34
CA LEU A 189 -5.07 5.61 15.62
C LEU A 189 -6.01 6.29 16.62
N ALA A 190 -6.20 7.59 16.48
CA ALA A 190 -7.29 8.31 17.14
C ALA A 190 -8.57 8.21 16.29
N TYR A 191 -9.73 8.06 16.91
CA TYR A 191 -11.03 8.03 16.23
C TYR A 191 -12.17 8.38 17.17
N VAL A 192 -13.31 8.76 16.61
CA VAL A 192 -14.53 9.08 17.38
C VAL A 192 -15.45 7.87 17.38
N SER A 193 -15.95 7.48 18.54
CA SER A 193 -16.99 6.45 18.70
C SER A 193 -18.24 7.04 19.35
N PHE A 194 -19.41 6.52 18.95
CA PHE A 194 -20.72 6.89 19.49
C PHE A 194 -21.33 5.81 20.40
N GLU A 195 -20.57 4.80 20.80
CA GLU A 195 -21.07 3.66 21.62
C GLU A 195 -21.76 4.07 22.91
N GLY A 196 -21.31 5.16 23.54
CA GLY A 196 -21.88 5.70 24.77
C GLY A 196 -23.05 6.65 24.56
N GLY A 197 -23.68 6.68 23.38
CA GLY A 197 -24.76 7.62 23.03
C GLY A 197 -24.31 9.07 22.83
N LYS A 198 -23.00 9.33 22.90
CA LYS A 198 -22.36 10.63 22.65
C LYS A 198 -20.99 10.40 22.02
N PRO A 199 -20.43 11.39 21.28
CA PRO A 199 -19.11 11.26 20.69
C PRO A 199 -18.01 11.23 21.76
N ILE A 200 -17.19 10.19 21.76
CA ILE A 200 -16.01 10.05 22.62
C ILE A 200 -14.81 9.76 21.73
N VAL A 201 -13.69 10.43 21.99
CA VAL A 201 -12.44 10.20 21.26
C VAL A 201 -11.66 9.09 21.95
N TYR A 202 -11.27 8.10 21.16
CA TYR A 202 -10.46 6.99 21.59
C TYR A 202 -9.16 6.95 20.83
N VAL A 203 -8.14 6.35 21.46
CA VAL A 203 -6.87 6.02 20.84
C VAL A 203 -6.71 4.51 20.87
N GLN A 204 -6.58 3.92 19.68
CA GLN A 204 -6.33 2.50 19.44
C GLN A 204 -4.82 2.28 19.27
N ASN A 205 -4.24 1.40 20.08
CA ASN A 205 -2.89 0.88 19.85
C ASN A 205 -2.98 -0.27 18.84
N LEU A 206 -2.16 -0.22 17.78
CA LEU A 206 -2.22 -1.17 16.67
C LEU A 206 -1.42 -2.45 16.91
N SER A 207 -0.45 -2.43 17.82
CA SER A 207 0.33 -3.63 18.18
C SER A 207 -0.38 -4.45 19.25
N THR A 208 -0.95 -3.82 20.27
CA THR A 208 -1.59 -4.53 21.38
C THR A 208 -3.10 -4.75 21.19
N GLY A 209 -3.75 -3.97 20.31
CA GLY A 209 -5.21 -3.95 20.22
C GLY A 209 -5.88 -3.23 21.41
N GLY A 210 -5.10 -2.65 22.32
CA GLY A 210 -5.61 -1.87 23.45
C GLY A 210 -6.22 -0.54 23.02
N ARG A 211 -7.31 -0.13 23.68
CA ARG A 211 -8.03 1.12 23.43
C ARG A 211 -8.10 1.95 24.72
N THR A 212 -7.81 3.23 24.61
CA THR A 212 -7.93 4.18 25.74
C THR A 212 -8.82 5.36 25.35
N VAL A 213 -9.48 5.96 26.35
CA VAL A 213 -10.23 7.21 26.17
C VAL A 213 -9.24 8.36 26.15
N ALA A 214 -9.22 9.15 25.08
CA ALA A 214 -8.41 10.35 24.98
C ALA A 214 -9.18 11.62 25.35
N ALA A 215 -10.47 11.67 25.00
CA ALA A 215 -11.33 12.81 25.35
C ALA A 215 -12.79 12.38 25.53
N ASN A 216 -13.39 12.80 26.64
CA ASN A 216 -14.78 12.52 27.01
C ASN A 216 -15.44 13.75 27.66
N PHE A 217 -15.33 14.91 27.01
CA PHE A 217 -15.91 16.15 27.51
C PHE A 217 -17.43 16.19 27.29
N LYS A 218 -18.11 17.05 28.05
CA LYS A 218 -19.53 17.35 27.86
C LYS A 218 -19.66 18.25 26.61
N GLY A 219 -20.27 17.76 25.52
CA GLY A 219 -20.40 18.50 24.25
C GLY A 219 -19.93 17.72 23.01
N ASN A 220 -19.73 18.41 21.88
CA ASN A 220 -19.33 17.80 20.61
C ASN A 220 -17.81 17.55 20.57
N ASN A 221 -17.40 16.29 20.76
CA ASN A 221 -15.99 15.87 20.65
C ASN A 221 -15.58 15.48 19.22
N SER A 222 -16.50 15.58 18.25
CA SER A 222 -16.33 15.07 16.88
C SER A 222 -15.69 16.08 15.91
N ALA A 223 -15.58 17.36 16.31
CA ALA A 223 -15.09 18.41 15.41
C ALA A 223 -13.56 18.42 15.29
N LEU A 224 -13.06 18.96 14.16
CA LEU A 224 -11.65 19.26 13.87
C LEU A 224 -10.90 19.92 15.02
N ARG A 225 -11.56 20.60 15.95
CA ARG A 225 -10.94 21.13 17.18
C ARG A 225 -10.59 20.05 18.20
N GLY A 226 -11.46 19.06 18.43
CA GLY A 226 -11.18 17.92 19.31
C GLY A 226 -10.11 17.00 18.75
N LEU A 227 -10.18 16.69 17.46
CA LEU A 227 -9.15 15.92 16.76
C LEU A 227 -7.83 16.70 16.62
N ARG A 228 -7.84 18.00 16.30
CA ARG A 228 -6.61 18.82 16.34
C ARG A 228 -6.04 18.88 17.75
N THR A 229 -6.85 19.04 18.79
CA THR A 229 -6.37 19.02 20.17
C THR A 229 -5.78 17.66 20.52
N VAL A 230 -6.32 16.54 20.04
CA VAL A 230 -5.75 15.20 20.27
C VAL A 230 -4.51 14.92 19.41
N VAL A 231 -4.47 15.43 18.19
CA VAL A 231 -3.29 15.38 17.30
C VAL A 231 -2.17 16.32 17.78
N SER A 232 -2.51 17.41 18.47
CA SER A 232 -1.59 18.39 19.06
C SER A 232 -1.30 18.17 20.55
N LEU A 233 -2.06 17.30 21.23
CA LEU A 233 -1.70 16.81 22.55
C LEU A 233 -0.37 16.09 22.37
N PRO A 234 0.65 16.39 23.19
CA PRO A 234 1.96 15.79 23.00
C PRO A 234 1.75 14.28 23.07
N TRP A 235 2.04 13.62 21.95
CA TRP A 235 2.15 12.18 21.83
C TRP A 235 3.28 11.73 22.78
N ARG A 236 2.99 11.72 24.08
CA ARG A 236 3.84 11.09 25.09
C ARG A 236 3.68 9.58 24.99
#